data_AF-A0A2U2I486-F1
#
_entry.id   AF-A0A2U2I486-F1
#
_cell.length_a   1.000
_cell.length_b   1.000
_cell.length_c   1.000
_cell.angle_alpha   90.00
_cell.angle_beta   90.00
_cell.angle_gamma   90.00
#
_symmetry.space_group_name_H-M   'P 1'
#
loop_
_entity.id
_entity.type
_entity.pdbx_description
1 polymer ?
#
loop_
_entity_poly.entity_id
_entity_poly.type
_entity_poly.pdbx_seq_one_letter_code
_entity_poly.pdbx_strand_id
1 'polypeptide(L)'
;MVTPTPAAQLPRTEAGPPIDAIELARLNGYAAFVLNALKEQLGDAAGYDVKSLSILSKNVSDKRLGYDGETAGKIATLYGAFLGQTLITCFPKAAPAWIRANGGVGIAMRSPSGAVSLVFPVASLTSHIEQGEQFSLLRCFSAVAASLAGPSQQRAEPEPAARIAPDVKPLPATPVDADALAAPVSAPVAAPLPKPVAAPIPEPVAAPITSPVEAQAAVSAKSARPAFMRQALAPTPAFDLGPDDKGNPLILHLPEACCNCSHRTYTVAKETPLKLGGGQGIEVDFAYCGRCAFTAGKLPLRLAVHAALLGVAYAGLIIATLWSGRLLALAVLAPPLIAAAVYFSLHRARGRMTSNYQPVRLAGLERGSLGIRKLVLRFSNKEYAAEFGSLNENRVSDGTIEITHARMIRLHNRPYG
;
A
#
# COMPACT_ATOMS: atom_id res chain seq x y z
N MET A 1 14.48 39.97 4.18
CA MET A 1 15.46 38.88 4.35
C MET A 1 14.69 37.65 4.80
N VAL A 2 14.57 36.63 3.95
CA VAL A 2 13.94 35.35 4.34
C VAL A 2 15.04 34.52 4.99
N THR A 3 14.93 34.28 6.29
CA THR A 3 15.83 33.37 7.00
C THR A 3 15.62 31.95 6.44
N PRO A 4 16.69 31.26 5.97
CA PRO A 4 16.55 29.90 5.51
C PRO A 4 16.03 29.04 6.67
N THR A 5 14.94 28.31 6.43
CA THR A 5 14.41 27.35 7.39
C THR A 5 15.50 26.30 7.65
N PRO A 6 15.93 26.09 8.91
CA PRO A 6 16.95 25.10 9.21
C PRO A 6 16.48 23.73 8.72
N ALA A 7 17.32 23.04 7.94
CA ALA A 7 17.05 21.68 7.50
C ALA A 7 16.76 20.82 8.74
N ALA A 8 15.59 20.18 8.75
CA ALA A 8 15.17 19.33 9.86
C ALA A 8 16.27 18.30 10.15
N GLN A 9 16.89 18.39 11.34
CA GLN A 9 17.84 17.39 11.79
C GLN A 9 17.07 16.08 11.98
N LEU A 10 17.37 15.09 11.15
CA LEU A 10 16.83 13.74 11.31
C LEU A 10 17.16 13.24 12.73
N PRO A 11 16.20 12.71 13.50
CA PRO A 11 16.46 12.18 14.82
C PRO A 11 17.56 11.12 14.76
N ARG A 12 18.58 11.25 15.62
CA ARG A 12 19.62 10.22 15.80
C ARG A 12 18.95 8.95 16.26
N THR A 13 18.63 8.08 15.31
CA THR A 13 18.02 6.80 15.59
C THR A 13 19.15 5.80 15.82
N GLU A 14 19.11 5.07 16.93
CA GLU A 14 20.06 3.98 17.15
C GLU A 14 19.86 2.90 16.08
N ALA A 15 20.96 2.40 15.51
CA ALA A 15 20.89 1.31 14.56
C ALA A 15 20.41 0.05 15.29
N GLY A 16 19.24 -0.46 14.92
CA GLY A 16 18.74 -1.74 15.40
C GLY A 16 19.51 -2.93 14.81
N PRO A 17 19.15 -4.17 15.21
CA PRO A 17 19.86 -5.37 14.81
C PRO A 17 19.78 -5.62 13.30
N PRO A 18 20.76 -6.35 12.72
CA PRO A 18 20.66 -6.88 11.37
C PRO A 18 19.37 -7.66 11.18
N ILE A 19 18.78 -7.57 9.98
CA ILE A 19 17.61 -8.41 9.65
C ILE A 19 17.99 -9.89 9.56
N ASP A 20 17.03 -10.78 9.75
CA ASP A 20 17.27 -12.22 9.63
C ASP A 20 17.51 -12.65 8.17
N ALA A 21 18.07 -13.84 8.01
CA ALA A 21 18.44 -14.36 6.69
C ALA A 21 17.25 -14.57 5.74
N ILE A 22 16.06 -14.88 6.28
CA ILE A 22 14.85 -15.10 5.47
C ILE A 22 14.35 -13.77 4.92
N GLU A 23 14.30 -12.74 5.77
CA GLU A 23 13.91 -11.39 5.37
C GLU A 23 14.92 -10.79 4.37
N LEU A 24 16.21 -10.99 4.59
CA LEU A 24 17.26 -10.58 3.67
C LEU A 24 17.10 -11.25 2.29
N ALA A 25 16.90 -12.57 2.27
CA ALA A 25 16.66 -13.31 1.03
C ALA A 25 15.42 -12.80 0.29
N ARG A 26 14.35 -12.45 1.02
CA ARG A 26 13.13 -11.88 0.46
C ARG A 26 13.38 -10.51 -0.20
N LEU A 27 14.08 -9.60 0.49
CA LEU A 27 14.42 -8.28 -0.07
C LEU A 27 15.31 -8.40 -1.31
N ASN A 28 16.29 -9.30 -1.28
CA ASN A 28 17.13 -9.58 -2.45
C ASN A 28 16.31 -10.14 -3.61
N GLY A 29 15.34 -11.01 -3.34
CA GLY A 29 14.39 -11.51 -4.35
C GLY A 29 13.56 -10.40 -4.99
N TYR A 30 13.07 -9.45 -4.19
CA TYR A 30 12.33 -8.28 -4.69
C TYR A 30 13.21 -7.36 -5.55
N ALA A 31 14.43 -7.07 -5.11
CA ALA A 31 15.38 -6.28 -5.89
C ALA A 31 15.71 -6.96 -7.24
N ALA A 32 15.95 -8.27 -7.23
CA ALA A 32 16.24 -9.06 -8.43
C ALA A 32 15.05 -9.09 -9.39
N PHE A 33 13.83 -9.21 -8.88
CA PHE A 33 12.60 -9.14 -9.69
C PHE A 33 12.52 -7.80 -10.45
N VAL A 34 12.75 -6.68 -9.76
CA VAL A 34 12.74 -5.34 -10.40
C VAL A 34 13.87 -5.20 -11.42
N LEU A 35 15.07 -5.71 -11.11
CA LEU A 35 16.19 -5.69 -12.04
C LEU A 35 15.90 -6.47 -13.32
N ASN A 36 15.29 -7.66 -13.21
CA ASN A 36 14.94 -8.46 -14.38
C ASN A 36 13.90 -7.76 -15.26
N ALA A 37 12.89 -7.12 -14.66
CA ALA A 37 11.92 -6.32 -15.40
C ALA A 37 12.57 -5.11 -16.11
N LEU A 38 13.62 -4.50 -15.52
CA LEU A 38 14.40 -3.47 -16.19
C LEU A 38 15.25 -4.01 -17.33
N LYS A 39 15.84 -5.20 -17.17
CA LYS A 39 16.63 -5.87 -18.23
C LYS A 39 15.77 -6.19 -19.44
N GLU A 40 14.50 -6.55 -19.25
CA GLU A 40 13.55 -6.71 -20.36
C GLU A 40 13.35 -5.40 -21.16
N GLN A 41 13.45 -4.25 -20.52
CA GLN A 41 13.25 -2.93 -21.15
C GLN A 41 14.54 -2.33 -21.72
N LEU A 42 15.67 -2.55 -21.05
CA LEU A 42 16.95 -1.85 -21.31
C LEU A 42 18.07 -2.79 -21.76
N GLY A 43 17.83 -4.09 -21.81
CA GLY A 43 18.83 -5.12 -22.08
C GLY A 43 19.85 -5.26 -20.95
N ASP A 44 21.04 -5.74 -21.30
CA ASP A 44 22.14 -5.98 -20.36
C ASP A 44 22.73 -4.71 -19.74
N ALA A 45 22.33 -3.52 -20.23
CA ALA A 45 22.72 -2.24 -19.67
C ALA A 45 22.01 -1.91 -18.34
N ALA A 46 21.00 -2.68 -17.93
CA ALA A 46 20.35 -2.50 -16.63
C ALA A 46 21.16 -3.15 -15.49
N GLY A 47 21.39 -2.38 -14.43
CA GLY A 47 22.12 -2.79 -13.24
C GLY A 47 21.58 -2.14 -11.96
N TYR A 48 22.22 -2.44 -10.84
CA TYR A 48 21.99 -1.71 -9.58
C TYR A 48 22.80 -0.41 -9.59
N ASP A 49 22.40 0.52 -10.47
CA ASP A 49 23.09 1.78 -10.72
C ASP A 49 22.14 2.98 -10.79
N VAL A 50 22.71 4.18 -10.80
CA VAL A 50 21.98 5.46 -10.80
C VAL A 50 21.12 5.63 -12.06
N LYS A 51 21.56 5.10 -13.20
CA LYS A 51 20.85 5.23 -14.48
C LYS A 51 19.54 4.42 -14.45
N SER A 52 19.64 3.17 -14.02
CA SER A 52 18.52 2.24 -13.83
C SER A 52 17.54 2.77 -12.78
N LEU A 53 18.07 3.33 -11.68
CA LEU A 53 17.27 3.97 -10.65
C LEU A 53 16.51 5.20 -11.16
N SER A 54 17.13 6.04 -12.00
CA SER A 54 16.48 7.21 -12.61
C SER A 54 15.29 6.81 -13.48
N ILE A 55 15.43 5.75 -14.28
CA ILE A 55 14.36 5.22 -15.13
C ILE A 55 13.20 4.68 -14.27
N LEU A 56 13.49 3.90 -13.23
CA LEU A 56 12.46 3.45 -12.28
C LEU A 56 11.78 4.63 -11.60
N SER A 57 12.54 5.63 -11.18
CA SER A 57 12.02 6.82 -10.52
C SER A 57 11.03 7.58 -11.39
N LYS A 58 11.31 7.67 -12.70
CA LYS A 58 10.39 8.23 -13.70
C LYS A 58 9.13 7.35 -13.84
N ASN A 59 9.31 6.04 -13.98
CA ASN A 59 8.19 5.09 -14.11
C ASN A 59 7.22 5.13 -12.90
N VAL A 60 7.73 5.24 -11.67
CA VAL A 60 6.88 5.44 -10.48
C VAL A 60 6.11 6.74 -10.60
N SER A 61 6.80 7.84 -10.93
CA SER A 61 6.21 9.17 -11.00
C SER A 61 5.09 9.23 -12.05
N ASP A 62 5.30 8.64 -13.22
CA ASP A 62 4.34 8.64 -14.33
C ASP A 62 3.10 7.79 -14.02
N LYS A 63 3.26 6.68 -13.29
CA LYS A 63 2.18 5.74 -12.98
C LYS A 63 1.55 5.92 -11.60
N ARG A 64 2.01 6.90 -10.82
CA ARG A 64 1.61 7.07 -9.40
C ARG A 64 0.11 7.17 -9.18
N LEU A 65 -0.61 7.83 -10.09
CA LEU A 65 -2.07 8.02 -9.97
C LEU A 65 -2.84 6.69 -10.06
N GLY A 66 -2.20 5.63 -10.56
CA GLY A 66 -2.74 4.28 -10.60
C GLY A 66 -2.37 3.41 -9.40
N TYR A 67 -1.55 3.91 -8.46
CA TYR A 67 -1.17 3.16 -7.26
C TYR A 67 -2.07 3.57 -6.09
N ASP A 68 -3.02 2.71 -5.73
CA ASP A 68 -3.89 2.90 -4.57
C ASP A 68 -3.54 1.92 -3.44
N GLY A 69 -3.63 2.40 -2.19
CA GLY A 69 -3.53 1.62 -0.96
C GLY A 69 -2.49 0.48 -1.00
N GLU A 70 -2.97 -0.76 -1.11
CA GLU A 70 -2.14 -1.97 -1.11
C GLU A 70 -1.16 -2.02 -2.30
N THR A 71 -1.58 -1.54 -3.48
CA THR A 71 -0.74 -1.49 -4.68
C THR A 71 0.45 -0.56 -4.44
N ALA A 72 0.21 0.61 -3.84
CA ALA A 72 1.27 1.54 -3.47
C ALA A 72 2.27 0.91 -2.49
N GLY A 73 1.79 0.20 -1.46
CA GLY A 73 2.66 -0.51 -0.51
C GLY A 73 3.50 -1.62 -1.14
N LYS A 74 2.94 -2.40 -2.08
CA LYS A 74 3.69 -3.43 -2.83
C LYS A 74 4.75 -2.81 -3.74
N ILE A 75 4.40 -1.76 -4.48
CA ILE A 75 5.34 -1.03 -5.34
C ILE A 75 6.45 -0.40 -4.49
N ALA A 76 6.11 0.24 -3.37
CA ALA A 76 7.07 0.81 -2.42
C ALA A 76 8.02 -0.25 -1.86
N THR A 77 7.52 -1.45 -1.56
CA THR A 77 8.34 -2.56 -1.09
C THR A 77 9.33 -3.04 -2.16
N LEU A 78 8.84 -3.29 -3.37
CA LEU A 78 9.67 -3.75 -4.50
C LEU A 78 10.76 -2.71 -4.85
N TYR A 79 10.36 -1.45 -4.98
CA TYR A 79 11.23 -0.40 -5.47
C TYR A 79 12.15 0.12 -4.34
N GLY A 80 11.69 0.08 -3.08
CA GLY A 80 12.52 0.30 -1.92
C GLY A 80 13.59 -0.77 -1.74
N ALA A 81 13.27 -2.05 -2.00
CA ALA A 81 14.27 -3.12 -2.01
C ALA A 81 15.32 -2.90 -3.11
N PHE A 82 14.89 -2.51 -4.32
CA PHE A 82 15.81 -2.17 -5.42
C PHE A 82 16.70 -0.97 -5.07
N LEU A 83 16.14 0.11 -4.52
CA LEU A 83 16.91 1.27 -4.06
C LEU A 83 17.94 0.85 -3.01
N GLY A 84 17.53 -0.01 -2.07
CA GLY A 84 18.42 -0.49 -1.03
C GLY A 84 19.60 -1.29 -1.58
N GLN A 85 19.34 -2.19 -2.53
CA GLN A 85 20.41 -2.92 -3.20
C GLN A 85 21.32 -1.99 -4.02
N THR A 86 20.75 -0.97 -4.66
CA THR A 86 21.51 0.07 -5.38
C THR A 86 22.44 0.84 -4.43
N LEU A 87 21.98 1.21 -3.23
CA LEU A 87 22.82 1.85 -2.21
C LEU A 87 23.97 0.94 -1.78
N ILE A 88 23.69 -0.35 -1.57
CA ILE A 88 24.70 -1.35 -1.19
C ILE A 88 25.78 -1.47 -2.28
N THR A 89 25.37 -1.53 -3.54
CA THR A 89 26.28 -1.65 -4.68
C THR A 89 27.08 -0.38 -4.94
N CYS A 90 26.47 0.81 -4.85
CA CYS A 90 27.14 2.08 -5.14
C CYS A 90 28.03 2.58 -4.00
N PHE A 91 27.78 2.21 -2.74
CA PHE A 91 28.50 2.72 -1.57
C PHE A 91 29.15 1.62 -0.70
N PRO A 92 29.95 0.69 -1.26
CA PRO A 92 30.50 -0.43 -0.49
C PRO A 92 31.41 0.03 0.66
N LYS A 93 32.11 1.17 0.50
CA LYS A 93 32.98 1.75 1.53
C LYS A 93 32.23 2.23 2.78
N ALA A 94 30.93 2.47 2.67
CA ALA A 94 30.10 2.88 3.80
C ALA A 94 29.60 1.69 4.64
N ALA A 95 30.06 0.46 4.33
CA ALA A 95 29.62 -0.79 4.96
C ALA A 95 28.08 -0.89 5.12
N PRO A 96 27.32 -0.71 4.03
CA PRO A 96 25.86 -0.67 4.09
C PRO A 96 25.31 -2.04 4.49
N ALA A 97 24.39 -2.05 5.47
CA ALA A 97 23.77 -3.27 5.96
C ALA A 97 22.26 -3.07 6.18
N TRP A 98 21.47 -4.08 5.82
CA TRP A 98 20.05 -4.11 6.13
C TRP A 98 19.84 -4.34 7.63
N ILE A 99 19.03 -3.48 8.24
CA ILE A 99 18.71 -3.55 9.66
C ILE A 99 17.21 -3.32 9.90
N ARG A 100 16.72 -3.73 11.08
CA ARG A 100 15.37 -3.40 11.55
C ARG A 100 15.45 -2.24 12.55
N ALA A 101 14.77 -1.13 12.27
CA ALA A 101 14.71 0.03 13.16
C ALA A 101 13.35 0.73 13.07
N ASN A 102 12.86 1.29 14.18
CA ASN A 102 11.59 2.02 14.27
C ASN A 102 10.37 1.26 13.68
N GLY A 103 10.33 -0.07 13.85
CA GLY A 103 9.25 -0.90 13.29
C GLY A 103 9.31 -1.13 11.79
N GLY A 104 10.34 -0.62 11.09
CA GLY A 104 10.57 -0.80 9.67
C GLY A 104 11.92 -1.47 9.35
N VAL A 105 12.13 -1.71 8.05
CA VAL A 105 13.41 -2.20 7.52
C VAL A 105 14.11 -1.07 6.79
N GLY A 106 15.39 -0.87 7.12
CA GLY A 106 16.21 0.19 6.57
C GLY A 106 17.64 -0.29 6.27
N ILE A 107 18.46 0.62 5.77
CA ILE A 107 19.89 0.42 5.56
C ILE A 107 20.63 1.33 6.51
N ALA A 108 21.48 0.73 7.35
CA ALA A 108 22.48 1.42 8.12
C ALA A 108 23.75 1.55 7.28
N MET A 109 24.30 2.76 7.24
CA MET A 109 25.56 3.04 6.57
C MET A 109 26.45 3.87 7.47
N ARG A 110 27.74 3.63 7.45
CA ARG A 110 28.73 4.36 8.23
C ARG A 110 29.39 5.42 7.35
N SER A 111 29.30 6.69 7.77
CA SER A 111 30.04 7.78 7.13
C SER A 111 31.54 7.64 7.37
N PRO A 112 32.40 8.35 6.63
CA PRO A 112 33.83 8.41 6.90
C PRO A 112 34.17 8.92 8.31
N SER A 113 33.30 9.75 8.91
CA SER A 113 33.43 10.22 10.29
C SER A 113 32.99 9.20 11.35
N GLY A 114 32.54 8.01 10.93
CA GLY A 114 32.05 6.96 11.81
C GLY A 114 30.58 7.11 12.24
N ALA A 115 29.90 8.19 11.83
CA ALA A 115 28.49 8.39 12.11
C ALA A 115 27.63 7.41 11.32
N VAL A 116 26.63 6.82 11.98
CA VAL A 116 25.69 5.91 11.32
C VAL A 116 24.52 6.70 10.76
N SER A 117 24.34 6.64 9.45
CA SER A 117 23.17 7.18 8.74
C SER A 117 22.18 6.04 8.50
N LEU A 118 20.90 6.31 8.79
CA LEU A 118 19.82 5.37 8.57
C LEU A 118 18.95 5.84 7.42
N VAL A 119 18.77 4.94 6.46
CA VAL A 119 17.91 5.15 5.30
C VAL A 119 16.78 4.15 5.39
N PHE A 120 15.54 4.56 5.14
CA PHE A 120 14.38 3.67 5.13
C PHE A 120 13.75 3.62 3.73
N PRO A 121 14.36 2.91 2.76
CA PRO A 121 13.97 2.99 1.36
C PRO A 121 12.50 2.69 1.11
N VAL A 122 11.95 1.70 1.81
CA VAL A 122 10.55 1.26 1.64
C VAL A 122 9.58 2.28 2.22
N ALA A 123 9.78 2.69 3.48
CA ALA A 123 8.87 3.63 4.15
C ALA A 123 8.88 5.02 3.50
N SER A 124 10.06 5.51 3.11
CA SER A 124 10.19 6.78 2.39
C SER A 124 9.44 6.75 1.04
N LEU A 125 9.50 5.62 0.32
CA LEU A 125 8.80 5.52 -0.96
C LEU A 125 7.29 5.49 -0.83
N THR A 126 6.75 4.80 0.18
CA THR A 126 5.31 4.81 0.46
C THR A 126 4.81 6.23 0.69
N SER A 127 5.50 6.98 1.57
CA SER A 127 5.16 8.38 1.86
C SER A 127 5.22 9.24 0.59
N HIS A 128 6.25 9.08 -0.24
CA HIS A 128 6.38 9.87 -1.45
C HIS A 128 5.32 9.54 -2.52
N ILE A 129 4.94 8.26 -2.66
CA ILE A 129 3.87 7.84 -3.58
C ILE A 129 2.53 8.45 -3.13
N GLU A 130 2.23 8.39 -1.83
CA GLU A 130 0.99 8.92 -1.26
C GLU A 130 0.91 10.46 -1.33
N GLN A 131 2.03 11.16 -1.10
CA GLN A 131 2.11 12.62 -1.14
C GLN A 131 2.25 13.18 -2.56
N GLY A 132 2.44 12.32 -3.57
CA GLY A 132 2.59 12.74 -4.96
C GLY A 132 3.89 13.50 -5.22
N GLU A 133 4.96 13.20 -4.49
CA GLU A 133 6.28 13.74 -4.80
C GLU A 133 6.80 13.18 -6.14
N GLN A 134 7.51 14.00 -6.91
CA GLN A 134 8.16 13.55 -8.15
C GLN A 134 9.57 13.03 -7.85
N PHE A 135 10.01 12.03 -8.62
CA PHE A 135 11.37 11.46 -8.56
C PHE A 135 11.81 10.92 -7.18
N SER A 136 10.88 10.26 -6.48
CA SER A 136 11.05 9.80 -5.11
C SER A 136 12.29 8.93 -4.88
N LEU A 137 12.57 7.97 -5.77
CA LEU A 137 13.73 7.08 -5.65
C LEU A 137 15.07 7.82 -5.83
N LEU A 138 15.18 8.61 -6.90
CA LEU A 138 16.42 9.31 -7.24
C LEU A 138 16.73 10.39 -6.20
N ARG A 139 15.71 11.09 -5.69
CA ARG A 139 15.87 12.07 -4.61
C ARG A 139 16.36 11.42 -3.32
N CYS A 140 15.79 10.28 -2.93
CA CYS A 140 16.27 9.50 -1.78
C CYS A 140 17.74 9.09 -1.97
N PHE A 141 18.11 8.58 -3.14
CA PHE A 141 19.50 8.21 -3.43
C PHE A 141 20.45 9.40 -3.35
N SER A 142 20.12 10.53 -3.98
CA SER A 142 20.96 11.73 -3.98
C SER A 142 21.12 12.33 -2.59
N ALA A 143 20.08 12.31 -1.75
CA ALA A 143 20.16 12.77 -0.37
C ALA A 143 21.15 11.92 0.44
N VAL A 144 21.14 10.61 0.21
CA VAL A 144 22.05 9.66 0.85
C VAL A 144 23.48 9.80 0.34
N ALA A 145 23.66 9.99 -0.97
CA ALA A 145 24.96 10.27 -1.57
C ALA A 145 25.58 11.55 -0.99
N ALA A 146 24.78 12.61 -0.86
CA ALA A 146 25.20 13.87 -0.27
C ALA A 146 25.59 13.73 1.21
N SER A 147 24.84 12.96 1.99
CA SER A 147 25.17 12.74 3.41
C SER A 147 26.45 11.93 3.60
N LEU A 148 26.76 11.01 2.68
CA LEU A 148 27.99 10.22 2.69
C LEU A 148 29.24 11.00 2.23
N ALA A 149 29.08 11.98 1.34
CA ALA A 149 30.18 12.81 0.84
C ALA A 149 30.80 13.71 1.93
N GLY A 150 30.09 13.91 3.05
CA GLY A 150 30.52 14.77 4.14
C GLY A 150 30.42 16.27 3.81
N PRO A 151 30.56 17.15 4.83
CA PRO A 151 30.40 18.60 4.66
C PRO A 151 31.45 19.25 3.73
N SER A 152 32.54 18.54 3.40
CA SER A 152 33.69 19.09 2.68
C SER A 152 33.49 19.20 1.15
N GLN A 153 32.43 18.62 0.58
CA GLN A 153 32.13 18.72 -0.86
C GLN A 153 30.95 19.63 -1.21
N GLN A 154 30.25 20.22 -0.22
CA GLN A 154 29.40 21.39 -0.45
C GLN A 154 30.29 22.65 -0.57
N ARG A 155 31.24 22.64 -1.51
CA ARG A 155 32.04 23.81 -1.85
C ARG A 155 31.15 24.74 -2.67
N ALA A 156 30.67 25.79 -2.00
CA ALA A 156 30.05 27.01 -2.53
C ALA A 156 29.67 26.95 -4.02
N GLU A 157 28.38 26.75 -4.28
CA GLU A 157 27.77 27.36 -5.45
C GLU A 157 28.15 28.86 -5.39
N PRO A 158 28.79 29.42 -6.42
CA PRO A 158 29.27 30.80 -6.36
C PRO A 158 28.08 31.69 -6.06
N GLU A 159 28.18 32.44 -4.97
CA GLU A 159 27.28 33.52 -4.63
C GLU A 159 27.02 34.35 -5.90
N PRO A 160 25.76 34.58 -6.30
CA PRO A 160 25.47 35.31 -7.52
C PRO A 160 26.05 36.70 -7.37
N ALA A 161 27.20 36.93 -8.04
CA ALA A 161 27.89 38.20 -8.05
C ALA A 161 26.86 39.28 -8.36
N ALA A 162 26.78 40.27 -7.46
CA ALA A 162 25.94 41.43 -7.60
C ALA A 162 25.98 41.94 -9.04
N ARG A 163 24.79 42.12 -9.64
CA ARG A 163 24.62 42.72 -10.96
C ARG A 163 25.23 44.11 -10.96
N ILE A 164 26.49 44.21 -11.41
CA ILE A 164 27.03 45.45 -11.95
C ILE A 164 26.67 45.42 -13.44
N ALA A 165 25.88 46.39 -13.87
CA ALA A 165 25.51 46.56 -15.27
C ALA A 165 26.78 46.76 -16.12
N PRO A 166 26.98 46.01 -17.21
CA PRO A 166 28.05 46.30 -18.14
C PRO A 166 27.57 47.35 -19.15
N ASP A 167 28.06 48.57 -18.99
CA ASP A 167 28.24 49.49 -20.11
C ASP A 167 29.55 49.09 -20.82
N VAL A 168 29.44 48.22 -21.83
CA VAL A 168 30.58 47.84 -22.67
C VAL A 168 30.19 47.96 -24.13
N LYS A 169 30.82 48.93 -24.77
CA LYS A 169 30.83 49.21 -26.21
C LYS A 169 31.34 47.98 -27.00
N PRO A 170 30.70 47.58 -28.11
CA PRO A 170 31.13 46.40 -28.86
C PRO A 170 32.43 46.67 -29.62
N LEU A 171 33.40 45.75 -29.51
CA LEU A 171 34.53 45.63 -30.45
C LEU A 171 34.30 44.46 -31.42
N PRO A 172 34.91 44.51 -32.62
CA PRO A 172 34.46 43.75 -33.77
C PRO A 172 34.93 42.30 -33.76
N ALA A 173 34.12 41.44 -34.38
CA ALA A 173 34.38 40.03 -34.56
C ALA A 173 35.59 39.78 -35.47
N THR A 174 36.51 38.94 -35.01
CA THR A 174 37.46 38.23 -35.88
C THR A 174 36.93 36.82 -36.17
N PRO A 175 37.06 36.32 -37.41
CA PRO A 175 36.69 34.94 -37.74
C PRO A 175 37.79 34.00 -37.24
N VAL A 176 37.38 32.91 -36.58
CA VAL A 176 38.31 31.84 -36.18
C VAL A 176 38.25 30.74 -37.22
N ASP A 177 39.41 30.48 -37.82
CA ASP A 177 39.65 29.47 -38.84
C ASP A 177 39.33 28.05 -38.36
N ALA A 178 38.67 27.31 -39.25
CA ALA A 178 38.37 25.90 -39.12
C ALA A 178 39.53 25.08 -39.69
N ASP A 179 40.55 24.78 -38.89
CA ASP A 179 41.49 23.71 -39.22
C ASP A 179 42.23 23.21 -37.96
N ALA A 180 41.73 22.11 -37.38
CA ALA A 180 42.47 21.26 -36.44
C ALA A 180 41.71 19.94 -36.22
N LEU A 181 41.64 19.12 -37.27
CA LEU A 181 41.20 17.72 -37.21
C LEU A 181 42.38 16.84 -37.66
N ALA A 182 43.07 16.20 -36.70
CA ALA A 182 43.70 14.87 -36.86
C ALA A 182 44.60 14.52 -35.67
N ALA A 183 44.18 13.54 -34.85
CA ALA A 183 45.09 12.57 -34.24
C ALA A 183 44.32 11.28 -33.92
N PRO A 184 44.76 10.10 -34.40
CA PRO A 184 44.08 8.83 -34.14
C PRO A 184 44.51 8.25 -32.78
N VAL A 185 43.54 7.85 -31.96
CA VAL A 185 43.80 7.11 -30.72
C VAL A 185 43.87 5.62 -31.05
N SER A 186 45.03 5.03 -30.76
CA SER A 186 45.41 3.65 -30.98
C SER A 186 44.53 2.64 -30.20
N ALA A 187 44.29 1.50 -30.85
CA ALA A 187 43.42 0.40 -30.42
C ALA A 187 43.82 -0.30 -29.10
N PRO A 188 42.87 -0.92 -28.37
CA PRO A 188 43.19 -1.82 -27.27
C PRO A 188 43.47 -3.24 -27.78
N VAL A 189 44.59 -3.80 -27.31
CA VAL A 189 45.02 -5.19 -27.51
C VAL A 189 44.10 -6.12 -26.71
N ALA A 190 43.35 -6.98 -27.41
CA ALA A 190 42.57 -8.05 -26.80
C ALA A 190 43.47 -9.28 -26.54
N ALA A 191 43.66 -9.64 -25.27
CA ALA A 191 44.21 -10.94 -24.89
C ALA A 191 43.11 -12.02 -24.93
N PRO A 192 43.35 -13.21 -25.51
CA PRO A 192 42.35 -14.27 -25.56
C PRO A 192 42.22 -14.98 -24.22
N LEU A 193 40.99 -15.06 -23.70
CA LEU A 193 40.65 -15.90 -22.55
C LEU A 193 40.71 -17.39 -22.93
N PRO A 194 41.25 -18.27 -22.05
CA PRO A 194 41.29 -19.71 -22.31
C PRO A 194 39.90 -20.34 -22.23
N LYS A 195 39.68 -21.34 -23.10
CA LYS A 195 38.41 -22.08 -23.24
C LYS A 195 38.05 -22.83 -21.95
N PRO A 196 36.75 -22.92 -21.58
CA PRO A 196 36.31 -23.75 -20.46
C PRO A 196 36.56 -25.23 -20.74
N VAL A 197 37.25 -25.89 -19.80
CA VAL A 197 37.39 -27.36 -19.78
C VAL A 197 36.07 -27.94 -19.29
N ALA A 198 35.38 -28.67 -20.18
CA ALA A 198 34.20 -29.44 -19.83
C ALA A 198 34.63 -30.72 -19.09
N ALA A 199 34.34 -30.80 -17.79
CA ALA A 199 34.40 -32.06 -17.05
C ALA A 199 33.08 -32.82 -17.25
N PRO A 200 33.12 -34.14 -17.55
CA PRO A 200 31.92 -34.94 -17.73
C PRO A 200 31.19 -35.18 -16.40
N ILE A 201 29.90 -34.90 -16.39
CA ILE A 201 28.98 -35.22 -15.29
C ILE A 201 28.66 -36.73 -15.39
N PRO A 202 28.90 -37.55 -14.34
CA PRO A 202 28.55 -38.96 -14.37
C PRO A 202 27.02 -39.16 -14.33
N GLU A 203 26.55 -40.13 -15.12
CA GLU A 203 25.15 -40.51 -15.27
C GLU A 203 24.50 -40.99 -13.95
N PRO A 204 23.19 -40.73 -13.75
CA PRO A 204 22.48 -41.20 -12.58
C PRO A 204 22.21 -42.71 -12.67
N VAL A 205 22.75 -43.44 -11.69
CA VAL A 205 22.49 -44.87 -11.48
C VAL A 205 21.01 -45.07 -11.14
N ALA A 206 20.28 -45.74 -12.03
CA ALA A 206 18.92 -46.19 -11.79
C ALA A 206 18.91 -47.40 -10.84
N ALA A 207 18.32 -47.23 -9.66
CA ALA A 207 18.00 -48.36 -8.77
C ALA A 207 16.60 -48.92 -9.13
N PRO A 208 16.43 -50.25 -9.16
CA PRO A 208 15.17 -50.89 -9.53
C PRO A 208 14.16 -50.82 -8.39
N ILE A 209 12.97 -50.30 -8.69
CA ILE A 209 11.81 -50.37 -7.79
C ILE A 209 11.17 -51.75 -7.98
N THR A 210 11.41 -52.66 -7.04
CA THR A 210 10.62 -53.89 -6.92
C THR A 210 9.30 -53.58 -6.22
N SER A 211 8.20 -53.85 -6.90
CA SER A 211 6.84 -53.88 -6.34
C SER A 211 6.68 -55.02 -5.32
N PRO A 212 5.64 -54.95 -4.48
CA PRO A 212 4.71 -56.07 -4.49
C PRO A 212 3.25 -55.64 -4.64
N VAL A 213 2.58 -56.53 -5.35
CA VAL A 213 1.16 -56.63 -5.69
C VAL A 213 0.37 -57.18 -4.49
N GLU A 214 -0.93 -56.89 -4.49
CA GLU A 214 -2.03 -57.58 -3.77
C GLU A 214 -2.27 -57.32 -2.27
N ALA A 215 -3.27 -56.48 -1.99
CA ALA A 215 -4.52 -56.95 -1.35
C ALA A 215 -5.63 -55.90 -1.53
N GLN A 216 -6.61 -56.22 -2.38
CA GLN A 216 -7.91 -55.54 -2.42
C GLN A 216 -8.82 -56.12 -1.33
N ALA A 217 -9.49 -55.26 -0.55
CA ALA A 217 -10.83 -55.54 -0.06
C ALA A 217 -11.52 -54.23 0.39
N ALA A 218 -12.50 -53.84 -0.42
CA ALA A 218 -13.56 -52.86 -0.24
C ALA A 218 -13.96 -52.46 1.20
N VAL A 219 -13.97 -51.14 1.48
CA VAL A 219 -15.13 -50.45 2.07
C VAL A 219 -15.22 -49.02 1.53
N SER A 220 -16.40 -48.70 1.02
CA SER A 220 -16.91 -47.38 0.63
C SER A 220 -16.69 -46.30 1.71
N ALA A 221 -15.94 -45.24 1.39
CA ALA A 221 -16.01 -43.98 2.12
C ALA A 221 -15.72 -42.78 1.19
N LYS A 222 -16.68 -41.88 1.18
CA LYS A 222 -16.80 -40.66 0.38
C LYS A 222 -15.73 -39.65 0.81
N SER A 223 -14.91 -39.19 -0.13
CA SER A 223 -14.19 -37.90 -0.09
C SER A 223 -13.25 -37.66 1.13
N ALA A 224 -12.11 -38.35 1.17
CA ALA A 224 -10.97 -37.93 2.00
C ALA A 224 -10.02 -37.06 1.15
N ARG A 225 -10.03 -35.75 1.40
CA ARG A 225 -9.00 -34.81 0.93
C ARG A 225 -7.71 -35.10 1.71
N PRO A 226 -6.53 -35.19 1.08
CA PRO A 226 -5.30 -35.52 1.79
C PRO A 226 -4.95 -34.42 2.80
N ALA A 227 -4.65 -34.84 4.03
CA ALA A 227 -4.15 -34.01 5.11
C ALA A 227 -2.71 -33.58 4.80
N PHE A 228 -2.57 -32.58 3.94
CA PHE A 228 -1.31 -31.86 3.75
C PHE A 228 -1.09 -30.92 4.93
N MET A 229 0.04 -31.12 5.64
CA MET A 229 0.74 -30.17 6.51
C MET A 229 -0.08 -28.94 6.96
N ARG A 230 -0.77 -29.06 8.10
CA ARG A 230 -1.12 -27.88 8.90
C ARG A 230 0.18 -27.34 9.50
N GLN A 231 0.86 -26.45 8.78
CA GLN A 231 1.70 -25.44 9.42
C GLN A 231 0.85 -24.82 10.54
N ALA A 232 1.45 -24.57 11.71
CA ALA A 232 0.77 -23.89 12.80
C ALA A 232 0.28 -22.52 12.30
N LEU A 233 -0.98 -22.47 11.84
CA LEU A 233 -1.62 -21.22 11.45
C LEU A 233 -1.59 -20.34 12.70
N ALA A 234 -1.19 -19.09 12.52
CA ALA A 234 -1.31 -18.08 13.55
C ALA A 234 -2.74 -18.13 14.12
N PRO A 235 -2.92 -17.94 15.45
CA PRO A 235 -4.24 -18.02 16.06
C PRO A 235 -5.19 -17.08 15.32
N THR A 236 -6.29 -17.63 14.81
CA THR A 236 -7.34 -16.86 14.14
C THR A 236 -7.79 -15.74 15.07
N PRO A 237 -7.92 -14.50 14.59
CA PRO A 237 -8.34 -13.39 15.44
C PRO A 237 -9.66 -13.74 16.16
N ALA A 238 -9.62 -13.61 17.48
CA ALA A 238 -10.71 -13.97 18.38
C ALA A 238 -11.13 -12.71 19.15
N PHE A 239 -12.44 -12.46 19.22
CA PHE A 239 -13.02 -11.28 19.86
C PHE A 239 -13.90 -11.68 21.05
N ASP A 240 -13.59 -11.19 22.24
CA ASP A 240 -14.37 -11.48 23.45
C ASP A 240 -15.51 -10.47 23.62
N LEU A 241 -16.75 -10.97 23.60
CA LEU A 241 -17.96 -10.18 23.82
C LEU A 241 -18.40 -10.13 25.29
N GLY A 242 -17.61 -10.70 26.20
CA GLY A 242 -17.98 -10.92 27.60
C GLY A 242 -18.76 -12.23 27.78
N PRO A 243 -19.38 -12.44 28.95
CA PRO A 243 -20.08 -13.69 29.24
C PRO A 243 -21.37 -13.86 28.42
N ASP A 244 -21.67 -15.10 28.04
CA ASP A 244 -22.98 -15.54 27.60
C ASP A 244 -23.96 -15.66 28.79
N ASP A 245 -25.23 -15.97 28.50
CA ASP A 245 -26.27 -16.12 29.54
C ASP A 245 -26.03 -17.30 30.50
N LYS A 246 -25.07 -18.18 30.20
CA LYS A 246 -24.61 -19.28 31.06
C LYS A 246 -23.33 -18.92 31.81
N GLY A 247 -22.78 -17.71 31.63
CA GLY A 247 -21.56 -17.23 32.26
C GLY A 247 -20.26 -17.67 31.56
N ASN A 248 -20.32 -18.32 30.40
CA ASN A 248 -19.11 -18.69 29.64
C ASN A 248 -18.66 -17.52 28.76
N PRO A 249 -17.34 -17.35 28.50
CA PRO A 249 -16.86 -16.27 27.63
C PRO A 249 -17.35 -16.46 26.19
N LEU A 250 -18.02 -15.44 25.63
CA LEU A 250 -18.51 -15.42 24.26
C LEU A 250 -17.42 -14.90 23.33
N ILE A 251 -16.53 -15.81 22.95
CA ILE A 251 -15.44 -15.55 22.02
C ILE A 251 -15.90 -15.81 20.58
N LEU A 252 -15.74 -14.82 19.70
CA LEU A 252 -16.04 -14.90 18.27
C LEU A 252 -14.75 -15.06 17.46
N HIS A 253 -14.67 -16.11 16.65
CA HIS A 253 -13.59 -16.30 15.68
C HIS A 253 -13.97 -15.63 14.34
N LEU A 254 -13.11 -14.73 13.86
CA LEU A 254 -13.38 -13.99 12.62
C LEU A 254 -12.65 -14.64 11.45
N PRO A 255 -13.28 -14.76 10.27
CA PRO A 255 -12.57 -15.14 9.05
C PRO A 255 -11.41 -14.18 8.75
N GLU A 256 -10.31 -14.71 8.22
CA GLU A 256 -9.16 -13.92 7.77
C GLU A 256 -9.45 -13.11 6.49
N ALA A 257 -10.56 -13.41 5.81
CA ALA A 257 -10.98 -12.71 4.61
C ALA A 257 -11.61 -11.34 4.93
N CYS A 258 -11.64 -10.42 3.96
CA CYS A 258 -12.37 -9.18 4.12
C CYS A 258 -13.89 -9.43 4.23
N CYS A 259 -14.53 -8.87 5.26
CA CYS A 259 -15.98 -9.01 5.49
C CYS A 259 -16.87 -8.45 4.38
N ASN A 260 -16.33 -7.56 3.54
CA ASN A 260 -17.05 -6.96 2.41
C ASN A 260 -16.87 -7.76 1.11
N CYS A 261 -15.62 -8.07 0.72
CA CYS A 261 -15.31 -8.63 -0.60
C CYS A 261 -14.69 -10.04 -0.57
N SER A 262 -14.55 -10.66 0.60
CA SER A 262 -13.95 -12.00 0.80
C SER A 262 -12.48 -12.14 0.37
N HIS A 263 -11.78 -11.04 0.08
CA HIS A 263 -10.36 -11.09 -0.31
C HIS A 263 -9.45 -11.30 0.91
N ARG A 264 -8.45 -12.19 0.81
CA ARG A 264 -7.58 -12.66 1.92
C ARG A 264 -6.28 -11.86 2.10
N THR A 265 -6.20 -10.62 1.65
CA THR A 265 -4.99 -9.80 1.87
C THR A 265 -5.09 -9.04 3.20
N TYR A 266 -3.98 -9.10 3.96
CA TYR A 266 -3.82 -8.60 5.34
C TYR A 266 -4.63 -7.34 5.66
N THR A 267 -5.42 -7.43 6.73
CA THR A 267 -6.46 -6.47 7.08
C THR A 267 -6.09 -5.61 8.28
N VAL A 268 -6.35 -4.31 8.15
CA VAL A 268 -6.49 -3.41 9.31
C VAL A 268 -7.80 -3.80 10.00
N ALA A 269 -7.72 -4.34 11.21
CA ALA A 269 -8.90 -4.48 12.07
C ALA A 269 -9.42 -3.06 12.36
N LYS A 270 -10.71 -2.83 12.14
CA LYS A 270 -11.33 -1.55 12.45
C LYS A 270 -12.55 -1.76 13.32
N GLU A 271 -12.53 -1.09 14.46
CA GLU A 271 -13.63 -1.08 15.41
C GLU A 271 -14.88 -0.58 14.71
N THR A 272 -15.86 -1.49 14.59
CA THR A 272 -17.14 -1.17 14.01
C THR A 272 -18.18 -1.20 15.12
N PRO A 273 -18.70 -0.04 15.58
CA PRO A 273 -19.75 -0.04 16.57
C PRO A 273 -21.04 -0.61 15.97
N LEU A 274 -21.44 -1.77 16.47
CA LEU A 274 -22.72 -2.40 16.21
C LEU A 274 -23.75 -1.83 17.20
N LYS A 275 -24.51 -0.84 16.75
CA LYS A 275 -25.58 -0.22 17.55
C LYS A 275 -26.93 -0.82 17.20
N LEU A 276 -27.68 -1.25 18.21
CA LEU A 276 -29.13 -1.43 18.11
C LEU A 276 -29.82 -0.08 18.33
N GLY A 277 -30.92 0.17 17.64
CA GLY A 277 -31.67 1.42 17.75
C GLY A 277 -31.99 1.74 19.22
N GLY A 278 -31.38 2.79 19.77
CA GLY A 278 -31.74 3.38 21.07
C GLY A 278 -30.84 3.08 22.28
N GLY A 279 -29.78 2.26 22.18
CA GLY A 279 -28.95 1.96 23.37
C GLY A 279 -27.69 1.14 23.08
N GLN A 280 -26.75 1.17 24.05
CA GLN A 280 -25.40 0.57 24.09
C GLN A 280 -25.03 -0.32 22.89
N GLY A 281 -24.09 0.16 22.08
CA GLY A 281 -23.50 -0.65 21.01
C GLY A 281 -22.52 -1.67 21.56
N ILE A 282 -22.38 -2.78 20.85
CA ILE A 282 -21.23 -3.68 21.00
C ILE A 282 -20.23 -3.26 19.94
N GLU A 283 -19.00 -2.97 20.34
CA GLU A 283 -17.92 -2.73 19.38
C GLU A 283 -17.37 -4.09 18.97
N VAL A 284 -17.31 -4.36 17.68
CA VAL A 284 -16.72 -5.58 17.13
C VAL A 284 -15.76 -5.19 16.03
N ASP A 285 -14.54 -5.69 16.13
CA ASP A 285 -13.55 -5.56 15.07
C ASP A 285 -13.90 -6.51 13.94
N PHE A 286 -14.08 -5.98 12.74
CA PHE A 286 -14.16 -6.80 11.54
C PHE A 286 -12.92 -6.57 10.67
N ALA A 287 -12.47 -7.64 10.03
CA ALA A 287 -11.38 -7.59 9.07
C ALA A 287 -11.84 -6.92 7.77
N TYR A 288 -11.23 -5.78 7.42
CA TYR A 288 -11.41 -5.12 6.12
C TYR A 288 -10.09 -5.09 5.36
N CYS A 289 -10.12 -5.43 4.06
CA CYS A 289 -8.97 -5.17 3.20
C CYS A 289 -8.82 -3.66 2.98
N GLY A 290 -7.62 -3.21 2.58
CA GLY A 290 -7.36 -1.78 2.34
C GLY A 290 -8.36 -1.15 1.35
N ARG A 291 -8.81 -1.93 0.35
CA ARG A 291 -9.84 -1.50 -0.62
C ARG A 291 -11.24 -1.36 -0.04
N CYS A 292 -11.54 -1.98 1.10
CA CYS A 292 -12.88 -1.94 1.72
C CYS A 292 -12.89 -1.20 3.05
N ALA A 293 -11.74 -0.81 3.59
CA ALA A 293 -11.64 -0.08 4.86
C ALA A 293 -12.42 1.24 4.85
N PHE A 294 -12.57 1.90 3.70
CA PHE A 294 -13.42 3.09 3.58
C PHE A 294 -14.91 2.80 3.78
N THR A 295 -15.37 1.56 3.54
CA THR A 295 -16.76 1.13 3.79
C THR A 295 -17.03 0.84 5.26
N ALA A 296 -15.98 0.55 6.04
CA ALA A 296 -16.08 0.30 7.48
C ALA A 296 -16.43 1.58 8.26
N GLY A 297 -15.91 2.72 7.79
CA GLY A 297 -16.26 4.01 8.35
C GLY A 297 -17.69 4.36 8.00
N LYS A 298 -18.56 4.46 9.02
CA LYS A 298 -19.70 5.37 8.92
C LYS A 298 -19.08 6.76 8.74
N LEU A 299 -18.99 7.27 7.51
CA LEU A 299 -19.04 8.72 7.36
C LEU A 299 -20.47 9.08 7.74
N PRO A 300 -20.70 9.83 8.84
CA PRO A 300 -21.98 10.51 9.04
C PRO A 300 -22.10 11.63 7.98
N LEU A 301 -22.06 11.25 6.70
CA LEU A 301 -22.10 12.13 5.54
C LEU A 301 -23.54 12.59 5.27
N ARG A 302 -24.34 12.80 6.32
CA ARG A 302 -25.79 13.00 6.14
C ARG A 302 -26.46 14.05 6.99
N LEU A 303 -25.83 14.60 8.03
CA LEU A 303 -26.44 15.73 8.73
C LEU A 303 -25.74 17.05 8.43
N ALA A 304 -24.44 17.18 8.69
CA ALA A 304 -23.74 18.46 8.48
C ALA A 304 -23.71 18.89 7.01
N VAL A 305 -23.42 17.97 6.08
CA VAL A 305 -23.41 18.28 4.63
C VAL A 305 -24.83 18.55 4.12
N HIS A 306 -25.84 17.82 4.61
CA HIS A 306 -27.23 18.08 4.20
C HIS A 306 -27.74 19.40 4.78
N ALA A 307 -27.39 19.72 6.03
CA ALA A 307 -27.71 20.99 6.68
C ALA A 307 -26.97 22.16 6.02
N ALA A 308 -25.72 21.98 5.60
CA ALA A 308 -24.99 22.99 4.84
C ALA A 308 -25.62 23.23 3.46
N LEU A 309 -25.97 22.16 2.73
CA LEU A 309 -26.65 22.28 1.43
C LEU A 309 -28.05 22.89 1.55
N LEU A 310 -28.83 22.49 2.56
CA LEU A 310 -30.13 23.09 2.89
C LEU A 310 -29.97 24.56 3.30
N GLY A 311 -28.94 24.89 4.09
CA GLY A 311 -28.64 26.25 4.52
C GLY A 311 -28.29 27.16 3.33
N VAL A 312 -27.47 26.68 2.40
CA VAL A 312 -27.15 27.42 1.16
C VAL A 312 -28.39 27.60 0.29
N ALA A 313 -29.23 26.58 0.14
CA ALA A 313 -30.49 26.69 -0.60
C ALA A 313 -31.47 27.69 0.04
N TYR A 314 -31.60 27.67 1.37
CA TYR A 314 -32.48 28.55 2.12
C TYR A 314 -31.99 30.01 2.07
N ALA A 315 -30.69 30.24 2.21
CA ALA A 315 -30.09 31.56 2.05
C ALA A 315 -30.30 32.12 0.63
N GLY A 316 -30.14 31.29 -0.39
CA GLY A 316 -30.43 31.66 -1.78
C GLY A 316 -31.91 32.05 -1.99
N LEU A 317 -32.84 31.34 -1.35
CA LEU A 317 -34.27 31.67 -1.40
C LEU A 317 -34.57 33.02 -0.74
N ILE A 318 -34.00 33.30 0.44
CA ILE A 318 -34.19 34.58 1.14
C ILE A 318 -33.68 35.75 0.29
N ILE A 319 -32.47 35.64 -0.26
CA ILE A 319 -31.88 36.67 -1.13
C ILE A 319 -32.75 36.91 -2.38
N ALA A 320 -33.26 35.83 -2.99
CA ALA A 320 -34.16 35.91 -4.13
C ALA A 320 -35.50 36.59 -3.81
N THR A 321 -36.04 36.41 -2.59
CA THR A 321 -37.29 37.07 -2.18
C THR A 321 -37.12 38.55 -1.84
N LEU A 322 -35.94 38.95 -1.35
CA LEU A 322 -35.64 40.34 -0.99
C LEU A 322 -35.33 41.23 -2.19
N TRP A 323 -34.89 40.66 -3.32
CA TRP A 323 -34.58 41.39 -4.55
C TRP A 323 -35.63 41.03 -5.61
N SER A 324 -36.63 41.90 -5.78
CA SER A 324 -37.91 41.73 -6.48
C SER A 324 -37.87 41.49 -8.01
N GLY A 325 -36.79 40.90 -8.55
CA GLY A 325 -36.68 40.54 -9.96
C GLY A 325 -36.70 39.03 -10.17
N ARG A 326 -37.78 38.49 -10.76
CA ARG A 326 -37.94 37.05 -11.07
C ARG A 326 -36.78 36.45 -11.87
N LEU A 327 -36.12 37.24 -12.73
CA LEU A 327 -34.96 36.80 -13.51
C LEU A 327 -33.67 36.73 -12.68
N LEU A 328 -33.51 37.60 -11.67
CA LEU A 328 -32.35 37.59 -10.79
C LEU A 328 -32.39 36.40 -9.82
N ALA A 329 -33.59 36.03 -9.36
CA ALA A 329 -33.81 34.86 -8.51
C ALA A 329 -33.30 33.56 -9.15
N LEU A 330 -33.54 33.37 -10.45
CA LEU A 330 -33.04 32.19 -11.19
C LEU A 330 -31.52 32.20 -11.34
N ALA A 331 -30.91 33.36 -11.57
CA ALA A 331 -29.45 33.50 -11.67
C ALA A 331 -28.74 33.22 -10.33
N VAL A 332 -29.36 33.56 -9.20
CA VAL A 332 -28.80 33.32 -7.86
C VAL A 332 -28.98 31.86 -7.42
N LEU A 333 -30.07 31.20 -7.81
CA LEU A 333 -30.34 29.80 -7.44
C LEU A 333 -29.63 28.77 -8.33
N ALA A 334 -29.24 29.12 -9.56
CA ALA A 334 -28.61 28.17 -10.48
C ALA A 334 -27.24 27.64 -9.98
N PRO A 335 -26.29 28.46 -9.48
CA PRO A 335 -25.00 27.97 -8.99
C PRO A 335 -25.09 26.93 -7.85
N PRO A 336 -25.88 27.14 -6.77
CA PRO A 336 -25.97 26.14 -5.71
C PRO A 336 -26.69 24.86 -6.16
N LEU A 337 -27.69 24.96 -7.06
CA LEU A 337 -28.34 23.79 -7.63
C LEU A 337 -27.40 22.99 -8.55
N ILE A 338 -26.60 23.67 -9.37
CA ILE A 338 -25.57 23.03 -10.21
C ILE A 338 -24.48 22.40 -9.33
N ALA A 339 -24.00 23.09 -8.30
CA ALA A 339 -23.01 22.56 -7.36
C ALA A 339 -23.54 21.32 -6.63
N ALA A 340 -24.81 21.34 -6.21
CA ALA A 340 -25.48 20.17 -5.63
C ALA A 340 -25.59 19.04 -6.66
N ALA A 341 -26.02 19.32 -7.90
CA ALA A 341 -26.16 18.32 -8.95
C ALA A 341 -24.80 17.69 -9.34
N VAL A 342 -23.74 18.49 -9.45
CA VAL A 342 -22.36 18.03 -9.71
C VAL A 342 -21.85 17.23 -8.53
N TYR A 343 -22.04 17.70 -7.29
CA TYR A 343 -21.68 16.96 -6.08
C TYR A 343 -22.37 15.59 -6.05
N PHE A 344 -23.69 15.53 -6.26
CA PHE A 344 -24.46 14.29 -6.30
C PHE A 344 -24.15 13.42 -7.53
N SER A 345 -23.67 13.98 -8.63
CA SER A 345 -23.27 13.21 -9.82
C SER A 345 -21.86 12.64 -9.71
N LEU A 346 -20.93 13.37 -9.08
CA LEU A 346 -19.58 12.89 -8.76
C LEU A 346 -19.59 11.89 -7.60
N HIS A 347 -20.50 12.10 -6.63
CA HIS A 347 -20.73 11.19 -5.51
C HIS A 347 -21.90 10.23 -5.76
N ARG A 348 -22.40 10.17 -7.00
CA ARG A 348 -23.38 9.15 -7.37
C ARG A 348 -22.66 7.83 -7.20
N ALA A 349 -23.12 7.06 -6.22
CA ALA A 349 -22.58 5.75 -5.92
C ALA A 349 -22.41 4.98 -7.24
N ARG A 350 -21.16 4.76 -7.65
CA ARG A 350 -20.83 3.93 -8.81
C ARG A 350 -21.28 2.51 -8.51
N GLY A 351 -22.54 2.18 -8.83
CA GLY A 351 -23.12 0.85 -8.68
C GLY A 351 -23.17 0.29 -7.25
N ARG A 352 -24.38 -0.08 -6.81
CA ARG A 352 -24.67 -1.02 -5.68
C ARG A 352 -24.09 -0.71 -4.28
N MET A 353 -23.43 0.40 -4.02
CA MET A 353 -22.99 0.79 -2.67
C MET A 353 -23.79 2.00 -2.17
N THR A 354 -24.78 1.79 -1.31
CA THR A 354 -25.38 2.91 -0.57
C THR A 354 -24.44 3.28 0.58
N SER A 355 -24.31 4.58 0.89
CA SER A 355 -23.44 5.14 1.92
C SER A 355 -23.69 4.64 3.37
N ASN A 356 -24.56 3.64 3.54
CA ASN A 356 -24.91 2.99 4.81
C ASN A 356 -24.59 1.50 4.82
N TYR A 357 -23.81 0.99 3.86
CA TYR A 357 -23.51 -0.43 3.73
C TYR A 357 -22.44 -0.88 4.73
N GLN A 358 -22.85 -1.14 5.98
CA GLN A 358 -22.06 -1.98 6.87
C GLN A 358 -22.21 -3.44 6.41
N PRO A 359 -21.10 -4.14 6.09
CA PRO A 359 -21.18 -5.49 5.55
C PRO A 359 -21.65 -6.52 6.58
N VAL A 360 -21.44 -6.24 7.87
CA VAL A 360 -22.01 -6.95 9.00
C VAL A 360 -22.83 -5.97 9.83
N ARG A 361 -24.06 -6.35 10.19
CA ARG A 361 -24.97 -5.54 11.01
C ARG A 361 -25.50 -6.36 12.17
N LEU A 362 -25.65 -5.74 13.33
CA LEU A 362 -26.38 -6.33 14.43
C LEU A 362 -27.88 -6.19 14.16
N ALA A 363 -28.53 -7.31 13.86
CA ALA A 363 -29.96 -7.37 13.58
C ALA A 363 -30.80 -7.56 14.85
N GLY A 364 -30.21 -8.13 15.90
CA GLY A 364 -30.86 -8.40 17.16
C GLY A 364 -29.83 -8.74 18.23
N LEU A 365 -30.10 -8.36 19.48
CA LEU A 365 -29.34 -8.76 20.65
C LEU A 365 -30.34 -9.03 21.77
N GLU A 366 -30.37 -10.27 22.26
CA GLU A 366 -31.11 -10.66 23.44
C GLU A 366 -30.10 -10.86 24.57
N ARG A 367 -30.30 -10.15 25.69
CA ARG A 367 -29.49 -10.30 26.90
C ARG A 367 -30.26 -11.14 27.92
N GLY A 368 -29.59 -12.10 28.53
CA GLY A 368 -30.06 -12.84 29.70
C GLY A 368 -29.68 -12.14 31.00
N SER A 369 -29.86 -12.82 32.13
CA SER A 369 -29.50 -12.31 33.46
C SER A 369 -27.98 -12.21 33.68
N LEU A 370 -27.19 -13.07 33.04
CA LEU A 370 -25.73 -13.13 33.21
C LEU A 370 -24.93 -12.55 32.03
N GLY A 371 -25.56 -12.34 30.87
CA GLY A 371 -24.79 -12.01 29.67
C GLY A 371 -25.60 -12.01 28.38
N ILE A 372 -24.94 -12.23 27.25
CA ILE A 372 -25.58 -12.29 25.93
C ILE A 372 -26.25 -13.67 25.76
N ARG A 373 -27.58 -13.70 25.62
CA ARG A 373 -28.34 -14.92 25.36
C ARG A 373 -28.35 -15.26 23.87
N LYS A 374 -28.57 -14.24 23.03
CA LYS A 374 -28.66 -14.41 21.57
C LYS A 374 -28.12 -13.19 20.84
N LEU A 375 -27.25 -13.43 19.86
CA LEU A 375 -26.65 -12.42 18.99
C LEU A 375 -27.05 -12.69 17.54
N VAL A 376 -27.88 -11.84 16.95
CA VAL A 376 -28.30 -11.97 15.56
C VAL A 376 -27.44 -11.06 14.67
N LEU A 377 -26.54 -11.66 13.91
CA LEU A 377 -25.68 -10.96 12.96
C LEU A 377 -26.21 -11.12 11.54
N ARG A 378 -26.33 -9.99 10.84
CA ARG A 378 -26.74 -9.95 9.44
C ARG A 378 -25.58 -9.60 8.54
N PHE A 379 -25.24 -10.54 7.66
CA PHE A 379 -24.16 -10.40 6.70
C PHE A 379 -24.71 -10.04 5.33
N SER A 380 -23.93 -9.22 4.64
CA SER A 380 -24.21 -8.77 3.28
C SER A 380 -23.44 -9.59 2.23
N ASN A 381 -22.34 -10.22 2.64
CA ASN A 381 -21.53 -11.13 1.86
C ASN A 381 -21.82 -12.58 2.29
N LYS A 382 -22.24 -13.42 1.34
CA LYS A 382 -22.66 -14.81 1.61
C LYS A 382 -21.47 -15.71 1.93
N GLU A 383 -20.35 -15.57 1.23
CA GLU A 383 -19.17 -16.41 1.46
C GLU A 383 -18.59 -16.15 2.85
N TYR A 384 -18.46 -14.88 3.22
CA TYR A 384 -17.96 -14.50 4.55
C TYR A 384 -18.89 -14.99 5.67
N ALA A 385 -20.21 -14.91 5.48
CA ALA A 385 -21.18 -15.42 6.45
C ALA A 385 -21.05 -16.94 6.67
N ALA A 386 -20.81 -17.70 5.60
CA ALA A 386 -20.61 -19.14 5.69
C ALA A 386 -19.31 -19.49 6.42
N GLU A 387 -18.21 -18.80 6.11
CA GLU A 387 -16.93 -19.00 6.78
C GLU A 387 -17.02 -18.61 8.27
N PHE A 388 -17.63 -17.46 8.58
CA PHE A 388 -17.89 -17.04 9.97
C PHE A 388 -18.74 -18.07 10.71
N GLY A 389 -19.77 -18.64 10.08
CA GLY A 389 -20.57 -19.72 10.66
C GLY A 389 -19.76 -20.98 10.96
N SER A 390 -18.86 -21.39 10.05
CA SER A 390 -18.00 -22.55 10.26
C SER A 390 -17.00 -22.35 11.40
N LEU A 391 -16.44 -21.15 11.54
CA LEU A 391 -15.49 -20.83 12.62
C LEU A 391 -16.16 -20.73 14.00
N ASN A 392 -17.47 -20.50 14.03
CA ASN A 392 -18.25 -20.34 15.26
C ASN A 392 -19.35 -21.41 15.38
N GLU A 393 -19.14 -22.60 14.79
CA GLU A 393 -20.17 -23.65 14.68
C GLU A 393 -20.77 -24.04 16.04
N ASN A 394 -19.94 -24.10 17.09
CA ASN A 394 -20.40 -24.39 18.45
C ASN A 394 -21.45 -23.38 18.94
N ARG A 395 -21.20 -22.09 18.69
CA ARG A 395 -22.07 -20.96 19.09
C ARG A 395 -23.27 -20.76 18.18
N VAL A 396 -23.19 -21.26 16.94
CA VAL A 396 -24.35 -21.30 16.04
C VAL A 396 -25.26 -22.47 16.42
N SER A 397 -24.68 -23.62 16.78
CA SER A 397 -25.41 -24.84 17.13
C SER A 397 -26.13 -24.75 18.47
N ASP A 398 -25.56 -24.05 19.46
CA ASP A 398 -26.20 -23.81 20.76
C ASP A 398 -27.25 -22.67 20.73
N GLY A 399 -27.39 -21.99 19.59
CA GLY A 399 -28.33 -20.90 19.37
C GLY A 399 -27.90 -19.54 19.93
N THR A 400 -26.70 -19.42 20.50
CA THR A 400 -26.18 -18.14 21.03
C THR A 400 -25.90 -17.15 19.89
N ILE A 401 -25.54 -17.62 18.70
CA ILE A 401 -25.35 -16.80 17.49
C ILE A 401 -26.33 -17.22 16.41
N GLU A 402 -27.09 -16.27 15.89
CA GLU A 402 -27.90 -16.45 14.68
C GLU A 402 -27.30 -15.67 13.52
N ILE A 403 -26.97 -16.38 12.45
CA ILE A 403 -26.42 -15.79 11.22
C ILE A 403 -27.54 -15.63 10.21
N THR A 404 -27.86 -14.39 9.87
CA THR A 404 -28.80 -14.07 8.80
C THR A 404 -28.06 -13.50 7.60
N HIS A 405 -28.46 -13.93 6.40
CA HIS A 405 -27.96 -13.32 5.17
C HIS A 405 -29.02 -12.35 4.65
N ALA A 406 -28.62 -11.12 4.32
CA ALA A 406 -29.53 -10.22 3.62
C ALA A 406 -29.87 -10.85 2.25
N ARG A 407 -31.10 -11.36 2.06
CA ARG A 407 -31.61 -11.64 0.71
C ARG A 407 -31.41 -10.36 -0.08
N MET A 408 -30.45 -10.38 -1.01
CA MET A 408 -30.28 -9.28 -1.95
C MET A 408 -31.61 -9.18 -2.67
N ILE A 409 -32.40 -8.16 -2.35
CA ILE A 409 -33.57 -7.83 -3.15
C ILE A 409 -32.99 -7.51 -4.52
N ARG A 410 -33.10 -8.46 -5.47
CA ARG A 410 -32.79 -8.22 -6.87
C ARG A 410 -33.79 -7.17 -7.32
N LEU A 411 -33.44 -5.90 -7.18
CA LEU A 411 -34.11 -4.82 -7.90
C LEU A 411 -33.96 -5.21 -9.37
N HIS A 412 -35.02 -5.74 -9.97
CA HIS A 412 -35.08 -6.04 -11.39
C HIS A 412 -34.69 -4.76 -12.12
N ASN A 413 -33.63 -4.86 -12.93
CA ASN A 413 -33.30 -3.85 -13.93
C ASN A 413 -34.55 -3.66 -14.80
N ARG A 414 -35.36 -2.64 -14.52
CA ARG A 414 -36.20 -2.07 -15.58
C ARG A 414 -35.22 -1.40 -16.55
N PRO A 415 -35.22 -1.78 -17.83
CA PRO A 415 -34.50 -1.01 -18.83
C PRO A 415 -35.12 0.40 -18.82
N TYR A 416 -34.32 1.40 -18.45
CA TYR A 416 -34.70 2.79 -18.64
C TYR A 416 -34.45 3.09 -20.12
N GLY A 417 -35.55 3.15 -20.88
CA GLY A 417 -35.59 3.84 -22.17
C GLY A 417 -35.69 5.34 -21.99
#